data_AF-A0A1H4MAS8-F1
#
_entry.id   AF-A0A1H4MAS8-F1
#
_cell.length_a   1.000
_cell.length_b   1.000
_cell.length_c   1.000
_cell.angle_alpha   90.00
_cell.angle_beta   90.00
_cell.angle_gamma   90.00
#
_symmetry.space_group_name_H-M   'P 1'
#
loop_
_entity.id
_entity.type
_entity.pdbx_description
1 polymer ?
#
loop_
_entity_poly.entity_id
_entity_poly.type
_entity_poly.pdbx_seq_one_letter_code
_entity_poly.pdbx_strand_id
1 'polypeptide(L)'
;MKPRSLRRRATAALAALAACAALTATQGQAQAAPAGDMLTAATKFYVDPHSKAAGQALTDLRNGDFANAANMAKLASRPQAEWFTEGTPDEVLVKVKSLVRKARTVDRTPVLVAYDVPGRDCTQYSSGGAASSAAYRRWIDAFAAGIGDDKAVVVVEPDGLALLPRDCGPAADPTGELTATRIADLAYAVKTIKSKPRTAVYLDAGNVLWRSVGDMARRLLDAGVQYSDGFALNVSNTHPTDHNARYGAWIAKCMWFATEGPEYARGHTDWCATQYYSPAAPNDGTPGNAVDSADPATWRWTDAWFDQSVGTPPNDALHHFVIDTSRNGLGAWTPEPGKYTGDPEIWCNAPGRGLGPRPTADTGVPLVDAYLWIKIPGESDGSCTRNTGGTIDPEYGIVDPPAGTWWPEQAHTLARNAVPRLTFNR
;
A
#
# COMPACT_ATOMS: atom_id res chain seq x y z
N MET A 1 72.14 15.14 -66.30
CA MET A 1 71.10 14.08 -66.15
C MET A 1 70.09 14.54 -65.09
N LYS A 2 68.80 14.29 -65.34
CA LYS A 2 67.59 14.85 -64.69
C LYS A 2 67.56 14.72 -63.15
N PRO A 3 67.10 15.74 -62.39
CA PRO A 3 66.62 15.54 -61.02
C PRO A 3 65.11 15.28 -61.02
N ARG A 4 64.66 14.17 -60.44
CA ARG A 4 63.23 13.79 -60.32
C ARG A 4 62.76 13.91 -58.86
N SER A 5 61.91 14.92 -58.66
CA SER A 5 60.84 15.12 -57.69
C SER A 5 60.66 14.15 -56.51
N LEU A 6 60.69 14.71 -55.29
CA LEU A 6 59.97 14.22 -54.12
C LEU A 6 59.12 15.36 -53.53
N ARG A 7 57.86 15.41 -53.95
CA ARG A 7 56.80 16.18 -53.27
C ARG A 7 56.38 15.40 -52.03
N ARG A 8 56.43 16.04 -50.86
CA ARG A 8 55.39 16.07 -49.80
C ARG A 8 56.02 16.54 -48.49
N ARG A 9 56.04 17.85 -48.28
CA ARG A 9 56.15 18.48 -46.97
C ARG A 9 55.18 19.66 -46.93
N ALA A 10 54.62 19.85 -45.74
CA ALA A 10 53.87 21.03 -45.28
C ALA A 10 52.44 21.18 -45.80
N THR A 11 51.48 20.64 -45.05
CA THR A 11 50.25 21.33 -44.61
C THR A 11 49.46 20.42 -43.65
N ALA A 12 49.94 20.31 -42.41
CA ALA A 12 49.20 19.68 -41.31
C ALA A 12 49.32 20.57 -40.07
N ALA A 13 48.69 21.76 -40.11
CA ALA A 13 48.60 22.64 -38.94
C ALA A 13 47.43 23.64 -38.96
N LEU A 14 46.46 23.53 -39.88
CA LEU A 14 45.34 24.49 -39.99
C LEU A 14 43.95 23.86 -40.13
N ALA A 15 43.81 22.55 -39.88
CA ALA A 15 42.52 21.84 -39.95
C ALA A 15 41.97 21.40 -38.57
N ALA A 16 42.54 21.88 -37.46
CA ALA A 16 42.12 21.49 -36.11
C ALA A 16 41.31 22.55 -35.35
N LEU A 17 41.11 23.75 -35.92
CA LEU A 17 40.37 24.86 -35.26
C LEU A 17 39.06 25.24 -35.96
N ALA A 18 38.71 24.59 -37.07
CA ALA A 18 37.44 24.78 -37.77
C ALA A 18 36.49 23.56 -37.68
N ALA A 19 36.80 22.60 -36.81
CA ALA A 19 35.91 21.48 -36.45
C ALA A 19 35.21 21.68 -35.09
N CYS A 20 35.45 22.82 -34.42
CA CYS A 20 34.84 23.16 -33.13
C CYS A 20 33.56 24.02 -33.23
N ALA A 21 33.04 24.27 -34.43
CA ALA A 21 31.93 25.22 -34.63
C ALA A 21 30.77 24.72 -35.52
N ALA A 22 30.69 23.42 -35.85
CA ALA A 22 29.64 22.88 -36.72
C ALA A 22 29.08 21.51 -36.29
N LEU A 23 29.06 21.23 -34.99
CA LEU A 23 28.15 20.21 -34.42
C LEU A 23 27.06 20.95 -33.66
N THR A 24 26.16 21.50 -34.47
CA THR A 24 24.81 21.90 -34.10
C THR A 24 24.18 20.90 -33.14
N ALA A 25 23.79 21.41 -31.98
CA ALA A 25 22.60 21.05 -31.22
C ALA A 25 21.76 19.92 -31.84
N THR A 26 22.13 18.69 -31.53
CA THR A 26 21.14 17.64 -31.28
C THR A 26 21.14 17.49 -29.77
N GLN A 27 20.37 18.35 -29.11
CA GLN A 27 19.78 17.97 -27.84
C GLN A 27 18.95 16.73 -28.16
N GLY A 28 19.56 15.55 -28.03
CA GLY A 28 18.79 14.36 -27.76
C GLY A 28 18.04 14.68 -26.50
N GLN A 29 16.73 14.95 -26.63
CA GLN A 29 15.82 14.76 -25.52
C GLN A 29 16.17 13.38 -25.00
N ALA A 30 16.74 13.32 -23.79
CA ALA A 30 16.82 12.08 -23.06
C ALA A 30 15.35 11.70 -22.87
N GLN A 31 14.83 10.89 -23.80
CA GLN A 31 13.59 10.20 -23.62
C GLN A 31 13.80 9.46 -22.30
N ALA A 32 13.05 9.85 -21.27
CA ALA A 32 12.97 9.05 -20.06
C ALA A 32 12.73 7.62 -20.53
N ALA A 33 13.61 6.69 -20.15
CA ALA A 33 13.32 5.28 -20.34
C ALA A 33 11.89 5.07 -19.80
N PRO A 34 11.02 4.35 -20.52
CA PRO A 34 9.72 4.01 -19.95
C PRO A 34 10.03 3.40 -18.58
N ALA A 35 9.41 3.96 -17.54
CA ALA A 35 9.60 3.48 -16.18
C ALA A 35 9.12 2.03 -16.18
N GLY A 36 10.04 1.08 -16.37
CA GLY A 36 9.71 -0.33 -16.27
C GLY A 36 9.21 -0.58 -14.86
N ASP A 37 8.21 -1.46 -14.74
CA ASP A 37 7.59 -1.82 -13.47
C ASP A 37 8.67 -2.04 -12.40
N MET A 38 8.65 -1.22 -11.36
CA MET A 38 9.63 -1.31 -10.26
C MET A 38 9.53 -2.66 -9.54
N LEU A 39 8.33 -3.26 -9.57
CA LEU A 39 8.06 -4.61 -9.10
C LEU A 39 7.84 -5.54 -10.30
N THR A 40 8.72 -6.53 -10.40
CA THR A 40 8.55 -7.66 -11.32
C THR A 40 8.19 -8.93 -10.54
N ALA A 41 7.62 -9.93 -11.20
CA ALA A 41 7.34 -11.24 -10.59
C ALA A 41 8.57 -11.90 -9.93
N ALA A 42 9.79 -11.55 -10.37
CA ALA A 42 11.03 -12.04 -9.79
C ALA A 42 11.47 -11.33 -8.50
N THR A 43 10.75 -10.29 -8.07
CA THR A 43 11.11 -9.49 -6.90
C THR A 43 11.07 -10.34 -5.64
N LYS A 44 12.15 -10.29 -4.86
CA LYS A 44 12.27 -10.99 -3.58
C LYS A 44 12.34 -9.97 -2.45
N PHE A 45 11.39 -10.06 -1.52
CA PHE A 45 11.30 -9.12 -0.41
C PHE A 45 12.25 -9.47 0.74
N TYR A 46 12.64 -8.46 1.49
CA TYR A 46 13.55 -8.59 2.63
C TYR A 46 12.87 -9.27 3.82
N VAL A 47 13.62 -10.09 4.54
CA VAL A 47 13.20 -10.75 5.78
C VAL A 47 14.13 -10.25 6.88
N ASP A 48 13.58 -9.69 7.95
CA ASP A 48 14.38 -9.32 9.11
C ASP A 48 14.67 -10.57 9.96
N PRO A 49 15.94 -11.01 10.09
CA PRO A 49 16.30 -12.16 10.93
C PRO A 49 16.04 -11.91 12.42
N HIS A 50 15.79 -10.67 12.84
CA HIS A 50 15.52 -10.27 14.23
C HIS A 50 14.07 -9.83 14.48
N SER A 51 13.12 -10.29 13.64
CA SER A 51 11.70 -10.00 13.82
C SER A 51 11.16 -10.43 15.20
N LYS A 52 10.05 -9.81 15.63
CA LYS A 52 9.34 -10.19 16.86
C LYS A 52 8.95 -11.67 16.87
N ALA A 53 8.57 -12.22 15.72
CA ALA A 53 8.31 -13.65 15.54
C ALA A 53 9.56 -14.52 15.76
N ALA A 54 10.75 -14.07 15.34
CA ALA A 54 12.01 -14.78 15.59
C ALA A 54 12.31 -14.84 17.10
N GLY A 55 12.10 -13.72 17.81
CA GLY A 55 12.18 -13.67 19.26
C GLY A 55 11.20 -14.62 19.94
N GLN A 56 9.94 -14.63 19.49
CA GLN A 56 8.92 -15.54 20.03
C GLN A 56 9.26 -17.01 19.79
N ALA A 57 9.80 -17.37 18.62
CA ALA A 57 10.19 -18.74 18.33
C ALA A 57 11.23 -19.28 19.34
N LEU A 58 12.17 -18.43 19.76
CA LEU A 58 13.15 -18.77 20.80
C LEU A 58 12.51 -18.89 22.19
N THR A 59 11.57 -18.00 22.52
CA THR A 59 10.82 -18.05 23.77
C THR A 59 10.01 -19.34 23.87
N ASP A 60 9.24 -19.68 22.84
CA ASP A 60 8.42 -20.90 22.79
C ASP A 60 9.29 -22.16 22.91
N LEU A 61 10.44 -22.18 22.21
CA LEU A 61 11.37 -23.29 22.24
C LEU A 61 11.93 -23.51 23.66
N ARG A 62 12.31 -22.43 24.35
CA ARG A 62 12.81 -22.49 25.74
C ARG A 62 11.74 -22.96 26.72
N ASN A 63 10.47 -22.68 26.44
CA ASN A 63 9.33 -23.09 27.25
C ASN A 63 8.84 -24.52 26.92
N GLY A 64 9.44 -25.19 25.94
CA GLY A 64 9.03 -26.53 25.51
C GLY A 64 7.79 -26.57 24.61
N ASP A 65 7.30 -25.41 24.14
CA ASP A 65 6.20 -25.33 23.18
C ASP A 65 6.74 -25.46 21.75
N PHE A 66 7.13 -26.68 21.40
CA PHE A 66 7.76 -26.96 20.10
C PHE A 66 6.84 -26.67 18.90
N ALA A 67 5.52 -26.78 19.08
CA ALA A 67 4.56 -26.55 18.02
C ALA A 67 4.46 -25.06 17.68
N ASN A 68 4.31 -24.19 18.69
CA ASN A 68 4.29 -22.76 18.47
C ASN A 68 5.68 -22.24 18.09
N ALA A 69 6.76 -22.78 18.66
CA ALA A 69 8.13 -22.44 18.24
C ALA A 69 8.33 -22.67 16.74
N ALA A 70 7.90 -23.82 16.21
CA ALA A 70 7.99 -24.13 14.79
C ALA A 70 7.12 -23.20 13.93
N ASN A 71 5.94 -22.81 14.41
CA ASN A 71 5.07 -21.87 13.70
C ASN A 71 5.64 -20.46 13.68
N MET A 72 6.19 -19.98 14.79
CA MET A 72 6.86 -18.68 14.89
C MET A 72 8.13 -18.63 14.05
N ALA A 73 8.91 -19.72 13.99
CA ALA A 73 10.06 -19.81 13.10
C ALA A 73 9.66 -19.72 11.61
N LYS A 74 8.55 -20.34 11.21
CA LYS A 74 8.02 -20.20 9.84
C LYS A 74 7.53 -18.78 9.58
N LEU A 75 6.85 -18.16 10.54
CA LEU A 75 6.39 -16.77 10.44
C LEU A 75 7.59 -15.83 10.28
N ALA A 76 8.61 -15.99 11.10
CA ALA A 76 9.86 -15.22 11.07
C ALA A 76 10.64 -15.35 9.77
N SER A 77 10.47 -16.46 9.03
CA SER A 77 11.13 -16.65 7.73
C SER A 77 10.50 -15.84 6.58
N ARG A 78 9.35 -15.20 6.82
CA ARG A 78 8.58 -14.50 5.78
C ARG A 78 8.84 -12.99 5.80
N PRO A 79 8.79 -12.33 4.63
CA PRO A 79 8.90 -10.88 4.55
C PRO A 79 7.75 -10.19 5.30
N GLN A 80 8.05 -9.06 5.93
CA GLN A 80 7.07 -8.20 6.61
C GLN A 80 7.51 -6.75 6.39
N ALA A 81 6.56 -5.82 6.41
CA ALA A 81 6.89 -4.40 6.36
C ALA A 81 7.46 -3.90 7.68
N GLU A 82 8.28 -2.85 7.61
CA GLU A 82 8.69 -2.05 8.77
C GLU A 82 7.89 -0.74 8.80
N TRP A 83 7.32 -0.41 9.96
CA TRP A 83 6.49 0.78 10.14
C TRP A 83 7.29 1.93 10.72
N PHE A 84 7.20 3.09 10.08
CA PHE A 84 7.81 4.33 10.53
C PHE A 84 6.70 5.30 10.90
N THR A 85 6.45 5.40 12.21
CA THR A 85 5.23 6.01 12.75
C THR A 85 5.46 7.31 13.52
N GLU A 86 6.72 7.71 13.69
CA GLU A 86 7.13 8.86 14.51
C GLU A 86 8.64 9.14 14.34
N GLY A 87 9.13 10.12 15.11
CA GLY A 87 10.55 10.45 15.26
C GLY A 87 10.91 11.78 14.60
N THR A 88 12.08 12.31 14.95
CA THR A 88 12.65 13.48 14.27
C THR A 88 13.12 13.11 12.86
N PRO A 89 13.31 14.10 11.96
CA PRO A 89 13.90 13.88 10.64
C PRO A 89 15.22 13.09 10.67
N ASP A 90 16.12 13.39 11.62
CA ASP A 90 17.40 12.67 11.72
C ASP A 90 17.21 11.20 12.12
N GLU A 91 16.28 10.92 13.04
CA GLU A 91 15.99 9.56 13.49
C GLU A 91 15.36 8.71 12.38
N VAL A 92 14.35 9.24 11.67
CA VAL A 92 13.71 8.49 10.57
C VAL A 92 14.70 8.24 9.44
N LEU A 93 15.54 9.23 9.10
CA LEU A 93 16.59 9.07 8.08
C LEU A 93 17.50 7.90 8.44
N VAL A 94 18.01 7.86 9.68
CA VAL A 94 18.92 6.80 10.14
C VAL A 94 18.23 5.44 10.13
N LYS A 95 17.00 5.34 10.62
CA LYS A 95 16.24 4.08 10.67
C LYS A 95 15.98 3.53 9.26
N VAL A 96 15.46 4.36 8.35
CA VAL A 96 15.18 3.97 6.96
C VAL A 96 16.47 3.54 6.27
N LYS A 97 17.54 4.35 6.39
CA LYS A 97 18.86 4.06 5.80
C LYS A 97 19.45 2.75 6.30
N SER A 98 19.26 2.44 7.58
CA SER A 98 19.70 1.17 8.17
C SER A 98 18.98 -0.02 7.54
N LEU A 99 17.65 0.05 7.42
CA LEU A 99 16.84 -1.01 6.84
C LEU A 99 17.18 -1.27 5.37
N VAL A 100 17.19 -0.23 4.52
CA VAL A 100 17.49 -0.40 3.09
C VAL A 100 18.90 -0.92 2.85
N ARG A 101 19.87 -0.53 3.68
CA ARG A 101 21.24 -1.07 3.62
C ARG A 101 21.30 -2.54 3.98
N LYS A 102 20.61 -2.97 5.05
CA LYS A 102 20.52 -4.40 5.42
C LYS A 102 19.93 -5.21 4.27
N ALA A 103 18.81 -4.76 3.71
CA ALA A 103 18.15 -5.42 2.59
C ALA A 103 19.04 -5.51 1.35
N ARG A 104 19.79 -4.44 1.05
CA ARG A 104 20.76 -4.42 -0.04
C ARG A 104 21.88 -5.45 0.10
N THR A 105 22.36 -5.73 1.32
CA THR A 105 23.44 -6.71 1.53
C THR A 105 23.07 -8.13 1.10
N VAL A 106 21.77 -8.43 0.99
CA VAL A 106 21.23 -9.73 0.59
C VAL A 106 20.45 -9.68 -0.73
N ASP A 107 20.56 -8.56 -1.48
CA ASP A 107 19.80 -8.27 -2.70
C ASP A 107 18.30 -8.59 -2.56
N ARG A 108 17.68 -7.93 -1.57
CA ARG A 108 16.25 -8.00 -1.32
C ARG A 108 15.64 -6.60 -1.26
N THR A 109 14.36 -6.52 -1.59
CA THR A 109 13.58 -5.28 -1.52
C THR A 109 12.85 -5.19 -0.17
N PRO A 110 13.16 -4.23 0.71
CA PRO A 110 12.38 -4.00 1.92
C PRO A 110 11.03 -3.37 1.60
N VAL A 111 10.05 -3.66 2.45
CA VAL A 111 8.73 -3.00 2.44
C VAL A 111 8.70 -2.05 3.64
N LEU A 112 8.39 -0.79 3.39
CA LEU A 112 8.33 0.27 4.40
C LEU A 112 6.93 0.85 4.42
N VAL A 113 6.47 1.25 5.61
CA VAL A 113 5.25 2.03 5.77
C VAL A 113 5.61 3.41 6.30
N ALA A 114 5.31 4.44 5.52
CA ALA A 114 5.38 5.83 5.98
C ALA A 114 4.02 6.16 6.60
N TYR A 115 3.96 6.43 7.90
CA TYR A 115 2.69 6.60 8.61
C TYR A 115 2.82 7.66 9.71
N ASP A 116 2.98 8.93 9.35
CA ASP A 116 3.19 10.03 10.30
C ASP A 116 2.40 11.30 9.92
N VAL A 117 1.34 11.19 9.13
CA VAL A 117 0.55 12.35 8.71
C VAL A 117 -0.08 13.11 9.90
N PRO A 118 -0.15 14.46 9.87
CA PRO A 118 -0.72 15.22 10.98
C PRO A 118 -2.19 14.87 11.26
N GLY A 119 -2.54 14.82 12.55
CA GLY A 119 -3.88 14.43 12.98
C GLY A 119 -4.22 13.00 12.56
N ARG A 120 -3.25 12.08 12.65
CA ARG A 120 -3.42 10.67 12.31
C ARG A 120 -4.54 10.08 13.14
N ASP A 121 -5.39 9.28 12.49
CA ASP A 121 -6.47 8.53 13.10
C ASP A 121 -7.31 9.30 14.11
N CYS A 122 -8.18 10.18 13.60
CA CYS A 122 -9.13 10.93 14.42
C CYS A 122 -10.12 10.05 15.22
N THR A 123 -10.21 8.75 14.94
CA THR A 123 -11.02 7.75 15.66
C THR A 123 -10.29 7.14 16.87
N GLN A 124 -9.08 7.63 17.20
CA GLN A 124 -8.31 7.39 18.44
C GLN A 124 -7.47 6.11 18.54
N TYR A 125 -7.59 5.12 17.64
CA TYR A 125 -6.96 3.80 17.83
C TYR A 125 -5.44 3.75 17.55
N SER A 126 -4.95 4.43 16.51
CA SER A 126 -3.50 4.67 16.29
C SER A 126 -3.16 6.16 16.20
N SER A 127 -3.81 6.95 17.06
CA SER A 127 -3.61 8.40 17.15
C SER A 127 -2.13 8.78 17.25
N GLY A 128 -1.76 9.90 16.63
CA GLY A 128 -0.38 10.36 16.55
C GLY A 128 -0.14 11.22 15.31
N GLY A 129 1.04 11.07 14.72
CA GLY A 129 1.44 11.82 13.54
C GLY A 129 2.23 13.08 13.88
N ALA A 130 2.81 13.67 12.84
CA ALA A 130 3.60 14.88 12.94
C ALA A 130 2.78 16.06 13.45
N ALA A 131 3.44 16.97 14.17
CA ALA A 131 2.79 18.12 14.80
C ALA A 131 2.16 19.13 13.81
N SER A 132 2.54 19.09 12.53
CA SER A 132 2.03 19.98 11.48
C SER A 132 2.45 19.48 10.10
N SER A 133 1.82 20.00 9.04
CA SER A 133 2.23 19.74 7.65
C SER A 133 3.70 20.06 7.39
N ALA A 134 4.22 21.14 7.98
CA ALA A 134 5.63 21.49 7.83
C ALA A 134 6.56 20.47 8.51
N ALA A 135 6.16 19.93 9.67
CA ALA A 135 6.91 18.87 10.34
C ALA A 135 6.86 17.57 9.54
N TYR A 136 5.67 17.19 9.06
CA TYR A 136 5.46 16.01 8.23
C TYR A 136 6.30 16.03 6.95
N ARG A 137 6.29 17.15 6.20
CA ARG A 137 7.07 17.24 4.96
C ARG A 137 8.57 17.11 5.20
N ARG A 138 9.11 17.70 6.27
CA ARG A 138 10.52 17.49 6.67
C ARG A 138 10.81 16.04 7.04
N TRP A 139 9.88 15.38 7.73
CA TRP A 139 9.99 13.97 8.06
C TRP A 139 10.01 13.11 6.79
N ILE A 140 9.12 13.37 5.83
CA ILE A 140 9.09 12.70 4.54
C ILE A 140 10.35 12.95 3.71
N ASP A 141 10.87 14.18 3.68
CA ASP A 141 12.12 14.48 2.98
C ASP A 141 13.26 13.62 3.55
N ALA A 142 13.32 13.48 4.86
CA ALA A 142 14.32 12.69 5.56
C ALA A 142 14.10 11.18 5.38
N PHE A 143 12.85 10.71 5.39
CA PHE A 143 12.47 9.34 5.06
C PHE A 143 12.96 8.98 3.64
N ALA A 144 12.63 9.81 2.66
CA ALA A 144 13.03 9.62 1.27
C ALA A 144 14.57 9.72 1.10
N ALA A 145 15.24 10.62 1.83
CA ALA A 145 16.70 10.70 1.87
C ALA A 145 17.35 9.45 2.50
N GLY A 146 16.68 8.83 3.47
CA GLY A 146 17.08 7.56 4.06
C GLY A 146 17.07 6.40 3.04
N ILE A 147 16.09 6.38 2.14
CA ILE A 147 16.05 5.42 1.02
C ILE A 147 17.22 5.66 0.06
N GLY A 148 17.45 6.93 -0.30
CA GLY A 148 18.47 7.30 -1.28
C GLY A 148 18.20 6.63 -2.64
N ASP A 149 19.21 5.96 -3.17
CA ASP A 149 19.09 5.24 -4.43
C ASP A 149 18.77 3.76 -4.25
N ASP A 150 18.56 3.25 -3.02
CA ASP A 150 18.35 1.82 -2.77
C ASP A 150 16.95 1.33 -3.16
N LYS A 151 16.80 0.00 -3.30
CA LYS A 151 15.50 -0.63 -3.61
C LYS A 151 14.56 -0.46 -2.42
N ALA A 152 13.29 -0.12 -2.66
CA ALA A 152 12.26 -0.10 -1.64
C ALA A 152 10.85 -0.24 -2.24
N VAL A 153 9.92 -0.83 -1.47
CA VAL A 153 8.48 -0.62 -1.64
C VAL A 153 8.01 0.22 -0.47
N VAL A 154 7.26 1.29 -0.75
CA VAL A 154 6.71 2.17 0.28
C VAL A 154 5.20 2.23 0.18
N VAL A 155 4.54 1.88 1.27
CA VAL A 155 3.11 2.11 1.48
C VAL A 155 2.96 3.44 2.22
N VAL A 156 2.21 4.37 1.62
CA VAL A 156 2.09 5.74 2.12
C VAL A 156 0.77 5.91 2.86
N GLU A 157 0.90 6.25 4.15
CA GLU A 157 -0.13 6.72 5.05
C GLU A 157 -1.42 5.89 5.02
N PRO A 158 -1.36 4.63 5.55
CA PRO A 158 -2.57 3.89 5.91
C PRO A 158 -3.58 4.77 6.64
N ASP A 159 -4.87 4.59 6.38
CA ASP A 159 -5.97 5.42 6.93
C ASP A 159 -5.87 6.92 6.58
N GLY A 160 -4.89 7.34 5.78
CA GLY A 160 -4.69 8.73 5.39
C GLY A 160 -5.82 9.26 4.50
N LEU A 161 -6.13 8.52 3.43
CA LEU A 161 -7.21 8.85 2.49
C LEU A 161 -8.54 8.19 2.82
N ALA A 162 -8.54 6.97 3.33
CA ALA A 162 -9.77 6.26 3.67
C ALA A 162 -10.47 6.89 4.89
N LEU A 163 -9.74 7.64 5.74
CA LEU A 163 -10.26 8.35 6.90
C LEU A 163 -9.79 9.82 6.88
N LEU A 164 -10.43 10.63 6.03
CA LEU A 164 -10.13 12.07 5.97
C LEU A 164 -10.69 12.78 7.22
N PRO A 165 -10.11 13.92 7.64
CA PRO A 165 -10.62 14.70 8.77
C PRO A 165 -12.13 15.00 8.74
N ARG A 166 -12.70 15.29 7.56
CA ARG A 166 -14.14 15.49 7.39
C ARG A 166 -15.01 14.26 7.72
N ASP A 167 -14.45 13.06 7.64
CA ASP A 167 -15.16 11.81 7.89
C ASP A 167 -15.27 11.50 9.40
N CYS A 168 -14.55 12.24 10.24
CA CYS A 168 -14.48 12.04 11.69
C CYS A 168 -15.68 12.65 12.45
N GLY A 169 -16.64 13.22 11.72
CA GLY A 169 -17.84 13.84 12.25
C GLY A 169 -17.99 15.30 11.81
N PRO A 170 -19.20 15.87 11.95
CA PRO A 170 -19.54 17.19 11.39
C PRO A 170 -18.74 18.35 12.00
N ALA A 171 -18.21 18.19 13.21
CA ALA A 171 -17.43 19.21 13.89
C ALA A 171 -15.92 19.07 13.66
N ALA A 172 -15.45 17.97 13.05
CA ALA A 172 -14.02 17.67 12.96
C ALA A 172 -13.28 18.55 11.95
N ASP A 173 -13.92 18.88 10.83
CA ASP A 173 -13.34 19.73 9.78
C ASP A 173 -14.42 20.58 9.09
N PRO A 174 -15.06 21.52 9.81
CA PRO A 174 -16.23 22.25 9.32
C PRO A 174 -15.93 23.15 8.11
N THR A 175 -14.65 23.53 7.91
CA THR A 175 -14.22 24.35 6.77
C THR A 175 -13.69 23.52 5.60
N GLY A 176 -13.40 22.23 5.81
CA GLY A 176 -12.72 21.37 4.83
C GLY A 176 -11.21 21.61 4.71
N GLU A 177 -10.65 22.52 5.49
CA GLU A 177 -9.24 22.92 5.40
C GLU A 177 -8.30 21.78 5.84
N LEU A 178 -8.67 21.03 6.88
CA LEU A 178 -7.85 19.91 7.34
C LEU A 178 -7.83 18.79 6.29
N THR A 179 -8.96 18.54 5.63
CA THR A 179 -9.07 17.57 4.54
C THR A 179 -8.25 17.99 3.33
N ALA A 180 -8.35 19.26 2.91
CA ALA A 180 -7.53 19.77 1.81
C ALA A 180 -6.02 19.67 2.12
N THR A 181 -5.65 19.98 3.37
CA THR A 181 -4.27 19.88 3.86
C THR A 181 -3.77 18.44 3.87
N ARG A 182 -4.58 17.49 4.36
CA ARG A 182 -4.30 16.04 4.33
C ARG A 182 -4.00 15.59 2.91
N ILE A 183 -4.89 15.89 1.96
CA ILE A 183 -4.71 15.52 0.54
C ILE A 183 -3.42 16.11 -0.03
N ALA A 184 -3.13 17.38 0.24
CA ALA A 184 -1.92 18.05 -0.24
C ALA A 184 -0.63 17.43 0.35
N ASP A 185 -0.65 17.04 1.62
CA ASP A 185 0.48 16.39 2.29
C ASP A 185 0.71 14.97 1.76
N LEU A 186 -0.34 14.19 1.49
CA LEU A 186 -0.23 12.88 0.85
C LEU A 186 0.34 12.99 -0.57
N ALA A 187 -0.13 13.97 -1.36
CA ALA A 187 0.42 14.24 -2.69
C ALA A 187 1.90 14.66 -2.64
N TYR A 188 2.30 15.43 -1.62
CA TYR A 188 3.71 15.74 -1.38
C TYR A 188 4.50 14.45 -1.11
N ALA A 189 3.99 13.59 -0.23
CA ALA A 189 4.69 12.38 0.17
C ALA A 189 4.92 11.41 -0.99
N VAL A 190 3.87 11.15 -1.78
CA VAL A 190 3.97 10.33 -2.98
C VAL A 190 5.05 10.87 -3.93
N LYS A 191 5.02 12.17 -4.27
CA LYS A 191 5.99 12.78 -5.19
C LYS A 191 7.43 12.71 -4.65
N THR A 192 7.62 13.04 -3.39
CA THR A 192 8.94 13.10 -2.76
C THR A 192 9.56 11.71 -2.67
N ILE A 193 8.79 10.70 -2.30
CA ILE A 193 9.27 9.31 -2.20
C ILE A 193 9.46 8.71 -3.59
N LYS A 194 8.55 8.97 -4.55
CA LYS A 194 8.70 8.46 -5.92
C LYS A 194 9.89 9.05 -6.66
N SER A 195 10.39 10.21 -6.25
CA SER A 195 11.63 10.78 -6.81
C SER A 195 12.87 9.86 -6.67
N LYS A 196 12.78 8.80 -5.85
CA LYS A 196 13.86 7.83 -5.67
C LYS A 196 13.86 6.78 -6.79
N PRO A 197 15.02 6.52 -7.42
CA PRO A 197 15.09 5.85 -8.72
C PRO A 197 14.76 4.35 -8.70
N ARG A 198 14.76 3.70 -7.53
CA ARG A 198 14.48 2.26 -7.37
C ARG A 198 13.39 1.99 -6.33
N THR A 199 12.46 2.94 -6.20
CA THR A 199 11.39 2.89 -5.21
C THR A 199 10.03 2.75 -5.87
N ALA A 200 9.30 1.72 -5.47
CA ALA A 200 7.88 1.58 -5.74
C ALA A 200 7.06 2.26 -4.63
N VAL A 201 6.03 3.02 -4.97
CA VAL A 201 5.21 3.80 -4.04
C VAL A 201 3.75 3.45 -4.26
N TYR A 202 3.06 3.08 -3.18
CA TYR A 202 1.63 2.75 -3.17
C TYR A 202 0.93 3.60 -2.12
N LEU A 203 -0.03 4.42 -2.55
CA LEU A 203 -0.85 5.23 -1.65
C LEU A 203 -1.97 4.38 -1.04
N ASP A 204 -2.17 4.41 0.27
CA ASP A 204 -3.24 3.62 0.89
C ASP A 204 -4.65 4.04 0.40
N ALA A 205 -5.49 3.03 0.16
CA ALA A 205 -6.86 3.16 -0.32
C ALA A 205 -7.86 2.38 0.57
N GLY A 206 -7.52 2.14 1.82
CA GLY A 206 -8.35 1.44 2.78
C GLY A 206 -8.66 -0.01 2.38
N ASN A 207 -9.93 -0.41 2.46
CA ASN A 207 -10.36 -1.77 2.16
C ASN A 207 -11.73 -1.80 1.46
N VAL A 208 -12.09 -2.98 0.96
CA VAL A 208 -13.30 -3.22 0.15
C VAL A 208 -14.62 -2.83 0.84
N LEU A 209 -14.71 -2.75 2.17
CA LEU A 209 -15.94 -2.37 2.87
C LEU A 209 -15.89 -0.98 3.52
N TRP A 210 -14.87 -0.18 3.24
CA TRP A 210 -14.75 1.14 3.87
C TRP A 210 -15.30 2.28 3.00
N ARG A 211 -14.82 2.39 1.76
CA ARG A 211 -15.20 3.47 0.83
C ARG A 211 -15.79 2.91 -0.44
N SER A 212 -16.73 3.62 -1.03
CA SER A 212 -17.25 3.24 -2.34
C SER A 212 -16.17 3.44 -3.40
N VAL A 213 -16.23 2.65 -4.48
CA VAL A 213 -15.27 2.71 -5.59
C VAL A 213 -15.06 4.14 -6.10
N GLY A 214 -16.15 4.88 -6.36
CA GLY A 214 -16.08 6.25 -6.89
C GLY A 214 -15.51 7.29 -5.91
N ASP A 215 -15.78 7.14 -4.61
CA ASP A 215 -15.20 8.01 -3.58
C ASP A 215 -13.69 7.76 -3.45
N MET A 216 -13.27 6.50 -3.41
CA MET A 216 -11.85 6.16 -3.30
C MET A 216 -11.07 6.55 -4.56
N ALA A 217 -11.63 6.33 -5.76
CA ALA A 217 -11.04 6.77 -7.01
C ALA A 217 -10.80 8.29 -7.02
N ARG A 218 -11.77 9.09 -6.56
CA ARG A 218 -11.60 10.56 -6.45
C ARG A 218 -10.49 10.94 -5.48
N ARG A 219 -10.52 10.37 -4.28
CA ARG A 219 -9.52 10.66 -3.23
C ARG A 219 -8.10 10.33 -3.69
N LEU A 220 -7.91 9.22 -4.40
CA LEU A 220 -6.62 8.84 -4.98
C LEU A 220 -6.14 9.84 -6.05
N LEU A 221 -7.03 10.23 -6.97
CA LEU A 221 -6.72 11.24 -8.00
C LEU A 221 -6.35 12.59 -7.37
N ASP A 222 -7.12 13.03 -6.38
CA ASP A 222 -6.88 14.29 -5.65
C ASP A 222 -5.52 14.29 -4.93
N ALA A 223 -5.11 13.12 -4.41
CA ALA A 223 -3.89 12.94 -3.64
C ALA A 223 -2.68 12.50 -4.47
N GLY A 224 -2.76 12.54 -5.80
CA GLY A 224 -1.59 12.39 -6.65
C GLY A 224 -1.19 10.95 -6.95
N VAL A 225 -2.12 9.99 -6.97
CA VAL A 225 -1.84 8.59 -7.34
C VAL A 225 -1.16 8.45 -8.71
N GLN A 226 -1.37 9.40 -9.63
CA GLN A 226 -0.70 9.44 -10.94
C GLN A 226 0.82 9.63 -10.87
N TYR A 227 1.35 10.04 -9.72
CA TYR A 227 2.78 10.12 -9.45
C TYR A 227 3.30 8.89 -8.69
N SER A 228 2.47 7.89 -8.42
CA SER A 228 2.84 6.65 -7.72
C SER A 228 2.88 5.47 -8.69
N ASP A 229 3.30 4.29 -8.21
CA ASP A 229 3.14 3.04 -8.96
C ASP A 229 1.73 2.47 -8.81
N GLY A 230 0.95 2.96 -7.84
CA GLY A 230 -0.39 2.46 -7.58
C GLY A 230 -0.91 2.81 -6.21
N PHE A 231 -1.82 1.97 -5.72
CA PHE A 231 -2.40 2.11 -4.38
C PHE A 231 -2.29 0.82 -3.57
N ALA A 232 -2.48 0.91 -2.25
CA ALA A 232 -2.47 -0.25 -1.35
C ALA A 232 -3.87 -0.50 -0.80
N LEU A 233 -4.24 -1.77 -0.68
CA LEU A 233 -5.53 -2.20 -0.12
C LEU A 233 -5.33 -3.14 1.06
N ASN A 234 -6.35 -3.17 1.91
CA ASN A 234 -6.53 -4.10 3.02
C ASN A 234 -5.48 -3.95 4.14
N VAL A 235 -4.73 -2.85 4.18
CA VAL A 235 -3.68 -2.62 5.18
C VAL A 235 -4.24 -2.80 6.57
N SER A 236 -3.63 -3.69 7.36
CA SER A 236 -4.08 -4.03 8.71
C SER A 236 -5.51 -4.59 8.80
N ASN A 237 -6.09 -5.08 7.71
CA ASN A 237 -7.45 -5.61 7.70
C ASN A 237 -7.47 -7.09 7.25
N THR A 238 -8.66 -7.69 7.22
CA THR A 238 -8.84 -9.15 7.11
C THR A 238 -9.75 -9.55 5.95
N HIS A 239 -10.16 -8.62 5.09
CA HIS A 239 -11.02 -8.94 3.95
C HIS A 239 -10.33 -9.90 2.96
N PRO A 240 -11.10 -10.84 2.35
CA PRO A 240 -10.55 -11.82 1.41
C PRO A 240 -9.73 -11.19 0.28
N THR A 241 -8.72 -11.92 -0.18
CA THR A 241 -7.77 -11.42 -1.20
C THR A 241 -8.46 -11.17 -2.54
N ASP A 242 -9.35 -12.07 -2.95
CA ASP A 242 -10.13 -11.96 -4.18
C ASP A 242 -11.14 -10.80 -4.14
N HIS A 243 -11.70 -10.50 -2.97
CA HIS A 243 -12.57 -9.33 -2.80
C HIS A 243 -11.79 -8.02 -3.01
N ASN A 244 -10.60 -7.91 -2.41
CA ASN A 244 -9.73 -6.77 -2.61
C ASN A 244 -9.22 -6.66 -4.05
N ALA A 245 -8.94 -7.77 -4.72
CA ALA A 245 -8.55 -7.77 -6.13
C ALA A 245 -9.66 -7.22 -7.04
N ARG A 246 -10.93 -7.61 -6.83
CA ARG A 246 -12.07 -7.06 -7.57
C ARG A 246 -12.25 -5.56 -7.29
N TYR A 247 -12.24 -5.18 -6.02
CA TYR A 247 -12.39 -3.78 -5.60
C TYR A 247 -11.30 -2.88 -6.18
N GLY A 248 -10.04 -3.30 -6.11
CA GLY A 248 -8.92 -2.57 -6.71
C GLY A 248 -9.05 -2.45 -8.22
N ALA A 249 -9.46 -3.51 -8.92
CA ALA A 249 -9.70 -3.44 -10.36
C ALA A 249 -10.81 -2.43 -10.72
N TRP A 250 -11.89 -2.38 -9.94
CA TRP A 250 -12.95 -1.38 -10.13
C TRP A 250 -12.46 0.05 -9.85
N ILE A 251 -11.66 0.27 -8.80
CA ILE A 251 -11.04 1.58 -8.53
C ILE A 251 -10.17 2.01 -9.71
N ALA A 252 -9.28 1.12 -10.19
CA ALA A 252 -8.39 1.41 -11.30
C ALA A 252 -9.17 1.76 -12.59
N LYS A 253 -10.18 0.94 -12.93
CA LYS A 253 -11.10 1.21 -14.05
C LYS A 253 -11.88 2.51 -13.87
N CYS A 254 -12.31 2.83 -12.65
CA CYS A 254 -13.06 4.06 -12.37
C CYS A 254 -12.17 5.30 -12.52
N MET A 255 -10.93 5.26 -12.06
CA MET A 255 -9.97 6.35 -12.28
C MET A 255 -9.75 6.55 -13.78
N TRP A 256 -9.46 5.48 -14.53
CA TRP A 256 -9.31 5.56 -15.98
C TRP A 256 -10.56 6.11 -16.66
N PHE A 257 -11.75 5.63 -16.30
CA PHE A 257 -13.02 6.10 -16.84
C PHE A 257 -13.20 7.61 -16.64
N ALA A 258 -12.83 8.12 -15.46
CA ALA A 258 -12.96 9.53 -15.12
C ALA A 258 -11.84 10.43 -15.68
N THR A 259 -10.73 9.89 -16.20
CA THR A 259 -9.59 10.69 -16.68
C THR A 259 -9.29 10.50 -18.16
N GLU A 260 -9.24 9.26 -18.62
CA GLU A 260 -8.82 8.85 -19.96
C GLU A 260 -9.95 8.23 -20.80
N GLY A 261 -11.04 7.85 -20.16
CA GLY A 261 -12.21 7.28 -20.79
C GLY A 261 -12.96 8.22 -21.75
N PRO A 262 -14.18 7.81 -22.15
CA PRO A 262 -15.02 8.62 -23.03
C PRO A 262 -15.20 10.06 -22.51
N GLU A 263 -15.32 11.04 -23.42
CA GLU A 263 -15.41 12.45 -23.05
C GLU A 263 -16.53 12.74 -22.02
N TYR A 264 -17.68 12.07 -22.16
CA TYR A 264 -18.80 12.23 -21.24
C TYR A 264 -18.50 11.78 -19.81
N ALA A 265 -17.52 10.90 -19.61
CA ALA A 265 -17.16 10.31 -18.32
C ALA A 265 -16.13 11.15 -17.54
N ARG A 266 -15.48 12.10 -18.21
CA ARG A 266 -14.37 12.85 -17.63
C ARG A 266 -14.82 13.66 -16.42
N GLY A 267 -14.09 13.52 -15.31
CA GLY A 267 -14.39 14.17 -14.03
C GLY A 267 -15.47 13.48 -13.19
N HIS A 268 -16.04 12.36 -13.66
CA HIS A 268 -17.18 11.71 -13.03
C HIS A 268 -16.85 10.35 -12.39
N THR A 269 -16.01 10.36 -11.35
CA THR A 269 -15.78 9.13 -10.55
C THR A 269 -17.03 8.69 -9.79
N ASP A 270 -17.95 9.62 -9.50
CA ASP A 270 -19.21 9.38 -8.79
C ASP A 270 -20.22 8.57 -9.61
N TRP A 271 -20.01 8.42 -10.92
CA TRP A 271 -20.88 7.61 -11.79
C TRP A 271 -20.50 6.13 -11.81
N CYS A 272 -19.33 5.78 -11.27
CA CYS A 272 -18.86 4.40 -11.25
C CYS A 272 -19.77 3.52 -10.39
N ALA A 273 -20.07 2.31 -10.90
CA ALA A 273 -20.64 1.27 -10.06
C ALA A 273 -19.68 0.91 -8.91
N THR A 274 -20.24 0.36 -7.84
CA THR A 274 -19.54 0.13 -6.57
C THR A 274 -19.94 -1.24 -5.99
N GLN A 275 -19.28 -1.63 -4.90
CA GLN A 275 -19.65 -2.80 -4.10
C GLN A 275 -20.97 -2.65 -3.33
N TYR A 276 -21.58 -1.46 -3.35
CA TYR A 276 -22.85 -1.16 -2.66
C TYR A 276 -24.00 -0.86 -3.62
N TYR A 277 -23.70 -0.63 -4.90
CA TYR A 277 -24.65 -0.15 -5.89
C TYR A 277 -24.13 -0.36 -7.31
N SER A 278 -24.98 -0.85 -8.21
CA SER A 278 -24.68 -0.87 -9.65
C SER A 278 -25.92 -0.52 -10.48
N PRO A 279 -25.84 0.42 -11.45
CA PRO A 279 -26.93 0.68 -12.39
C PRO A 279 -27.34 -0.54 -13.23
N ALA A 280 -26.46 -1.54 -13.37
CA ALA A 280 -26.75 -2.76 -14.11
C ALA A 280 -27.54 -3.80 -13.29
N ALA A 281 -27.74 -3.57 -11.99
CA ALA A 281 -28.47 -4.50 -11.15
C ALA A 281 -30.00 -4.40 -11.38
N PRO A 282 -30.76 -5.50 -11.20
CA PRO A 282 -32.21 -5.46 -11.14
C PRO A 282 -32.70 -4.58 -9.98
N ASN A 283 -33.84 -3.93 -10.17
CA ASN A 283 -34.37 -2.91 -9.27
C ASN A 283 -35.75 -3.32 -8.78
N ASP A 284 -35.94 -3.51 -7.48
CA ASP A 284 -37.25 -3.83 -6.87
C ASP A 284 -38.04 -2.57 -6.45
N GLY A 285 -37.92 -1.50 -7.24
CA GLY A 285 -38.51 -0.19 -6.95
C GLY A 285 -37.48 0.88 -6.60
N THR A 286 -36.23 0.50 -6.31
CA THR A 286 -35.09 1.43 -6.19
C THR A 286 -33.95 0.96 -7.10
N PRO A 287 -33.39 1.82 -7.98
CA PRO A 287 -32.26 1.46 -8.80
C PRO A 287 -31.06 0.93 -8.01
N GLY A 288 -30.38 -0.09 -8.52
CA GLY A 288 -29.08 -0.61 -8.09
C GLY A 288 -29.02 -1.32 -6.74
N ASN A 289 -30.17 -1.62 -6.13
CA ASN A 289 -30.23 -2.13 -4.74
C ASN A 289 -30.07 -3.66 -4.60
N ALA A 290 -30.02 -4.40 -5.71
CA ALA A 290 -29.70 -5.83 -5.69
C ALA A 290 -28.19 -6.11 -5.55
N VAL A 291 -27.36 -5.09 -5.28
CA VAL A 291 -25.94 -5.24 -4.93
C VAL A 291 -25.80 -5.22 -3.41
N ASP A 292 -25.32 -6.32 -2.84
CA ASP A 292 -25.02 -6.44 -1.41
C ASP A 292 -23.50 -6.57 -1.21
N SER A 293 -22.93 -5.69 -0.40
CA SER A 293 -21.52 -5.73 -0.04
C SER A 293 -21.13 -6.96 0.82
N ALA A 294 -22.10 -7.61 1.46
CA ALA A 294 -21.90 -8.84 2.22
C ALA A 294 -22.05 -10.11 1.37
N ASP A 295 -22.61 -10.02 0.15
CA ASP A 295 -22.76 -11.13 -0.79
C ASP A 295 -21.99 -10.87 -2.10
N PRO A 296 -20.73 -11.35 -2.21
CA PRO A 296 -19.91 -11.21 -3.41
C PRO A 296 -20.52 -11.82 -4.67
N ALA A 297 -21.55 -12.68 -4.57
CA ALA A 297 -22.25 -13.20 -5.74
C ALA A 297 -23.03 -12.10 -6.48
N THR A 298 -23.49 -11.05 -5.78
CA THR A 298 -24.21 -9.93 -6.40
C THR A 298 -23.29 -8.97 -7.14
N TRP A 299 -21.98 -9.01 -6.86
CA TRP A 299 -20.99 -8.10 -7.44
C TRP A 299 -20.81 -8.27 -8.96
N ARG A 300 -21.33 -9.37 -9.53
CA ARG A 300 -21.46 -9.55 -10.98
C ARG A 300 -22.16 -8.39 -11.68
N TRP A 301 -23.04 -7.66 -10.98
CA TRP A 301 -23.70 -6.47 -11.53
C TRP A 301 -22.75 -5.28 -11.59
N THR A 302 -21.85 -5.14 -10.63
CA THR A 302 -20.78 -4.13 -10.67
C THR A 302 -19.81 -4.45 -11.79
N ASP A 303 -19.41 -5.72 -11.94
CA ASP A 303 -18.60 -6.19 -13.05
C ASP A 303 -19.26 -5.87 -14.41
N ALA A 304 -20.54 -6.21 -14.57
CA ALA A 304 -21.29 -5.95 -15.80
C ALA A 304 -21.35 -4.45 -16.17
N TRP A 305 -21.50 -3.57 -15.18
CA TRP A 305 -21.48 -2.13 -15.42
C TRP A 305 -20.12 -1.65 -15.92
N PHE A 306 -19.02 -2.12 -15.31
CA PHE A 306 -17.68 -1.78 -15.76
C PHE A 306 -17.39 -2.33 -17.15
N ASP A 307 -17.80 -3.56 -17.46
CA ASP A 307 -17.62 -4.16 -18.78
C ASP A 307 -18.41 -3.40 -19.86
N GLN A 308 -19.61 -2.90 -19.56
CA GLN A 308 -20.42 -2.13 -20.49
C GLN A 308 -19.95 -0.68 -20.66
N SER A 309 -19.62 -0.01 -19.55
CA SER A 309 -19.40 1.45 -19.52
C SER A 309 -17.93 1.84 -19.71
N VAL A 310 -17.02 0.96 -19.30
CA VAL A 310 -15.57 1.19 -19.34
C VAL A 310 -14.89 0.27 -20.36
N GLY A 311 -15.38 -0.96 -20.52
CA GLY A 311 -14.84 -1.93 -21.46
C GLY A 311 -13.54 -2.56 -20.97
N THR A 312 -12.56 -2.67 -21.87
CA THR A 312 -11.27 -3.34 -21.65
C THR A 312 -10.09 -2.39 -21.87
N PRO A 313 -9.93 -1.37 -21.01
CA PRO A 313 -8.75 -0.51 -21.08
C PRO A 313 -7.46 -1.36 -20.99
N PRO A 314 -6.40 -0.99 -21.72
CA PRO A 314 -5.11 -1.66 -21.61
C PRO A 314 -4.61 -1.68 -20.17
N ASN A 315 -4.04 -2.79 -19.71
CA ASN A 315 -3.57 -2.91 -18.32
C ASN A 315 -2.51 -1.85 -17.97
N ASP A 316 -1.65 -1.48 -18.92
CA ASP A 316 -0.62 -0.43 -18.76
C ASP A 316 -1.19 0.99 -18.69
N ALA A 317 -2.48 1.18 -19.00
CA ALA A 317 -3.22 2.42 -18.79
C ALA A 317 -3.97 2.45 -17.45
N LEU A 318 -3.98 1.36 -16.70
CA LEU A 318 -4.64 1.27 -15.40
C LEU A 318 -3.63 1.40 -14.27
N HIS A 319 -4.04 2.03 -13.17
CA HIS A 319 -3.24 2.01 -11.96
C HIS A 319 -3.21 0.61 -11.34
N HIS A 320 -2.01 0.13 -11.02
CA HIS A 320 -1.79 -1.11 -10.31
C HIS A 320 -1.98 -0.93 -8.81
N PHE A 321 -1.94 -2.02 -8.05
CA PHE A 321 -2.07 -1.99 -6.60
C PHE A 321 -1.43 -3.18 -5.89
N VAL A 322 -1.20 -3.04 -4.60
CA VAL A 322 -0.77 -4.11 -3.69
C VAL A 322 -1.85 -4.43 -2.67
N ILE A 323 -1.85 -5.66 -2.16
CA ILE A 323 -2.83 -6.10 -1.16
C ILE A 323 -2.09 -6.59 0.09
N ASP A 324 -2.47 -6.05 1.25
CA ASP A 324 -2.08 -6.63 2.53
C ASP A 324 -2.82 -7.96 2.74
N THR A 325 -2.06 -9.03 2.87
CA THR A 325 -2.52 -10.40 3.09
C THR A 325 -2.05 -10.96 4.43
N SER A 326 -1.56 -10.09 5.31
CA SER A 326 -1.01 -10.45 6.62
C SER A 326 -1.95 -11.29 7.48
N ARG A 327 -3.27 -11.02 7.44
CA ARG A 327 -4.25 -11.62 8.37
C ARG A 327 -5.57 -12.05 7.73
N ASN A 328 -5.63 -12.15 6.40
CA ASN A 328 -6.88 -12.38 5.67
C ASN A 328 -7.12 -13.81 5.16
N GLY A 329 -6.39 -14.81 5.65
CA GLY A 329 -6.50 -16.19 5.16
C GLY A 329 -7.88 -16.81 5.39
N LEU A 330 -8.57 -16.42 6.46
CA LEU A 330 -9.93 -16.86 6.77
C LEU A 330 -11.01 -15.81 6.47
N GLY A 331 -10.65 -14.74 5.75
CA GLY A 331 -11.53 -13.62 5.47
C GLY A 331 -11.87 -12.76 6.68
N ALA A 332 -12.78 -11.81 6.50
CA ALA A 332 -13.19 -10.89 7.55
C ALA A 332 -13.87 -11.61 8.70
N TRP A 333 -13.71 -11.11 9.92
CA TRP A 333 -14.47 -11.61 11.06
C TRP A 333 -15.87 -11.01 11.05
N THR A 334 -16.88 -11.87 11.21
CA THR A 334 -18.28 -11.48 11.33
C THR A 334 -18.78 -11.91 12.71
N PRO A 335 -19.13 -10.97 13.60
CA PRO A 335 -19.76 -11.32 14.87
C PRO A 335 -21.12 -11.97 14.64
N GLU A 336 -21.58 -12.76 15.62
CA GLU A 336 -22.94 -13.29 15.59
C GLU A 336 -23.97 -12.16 15.48
N PRO A 337 -25.02 -12.32 14.63
CA PRO A 337 -26.05 -11.30 14.48
C PRO A 337 -26.65 -10.89 15.83
N GLY A 338 -26.68 -9.59 16.10
CA GLY A 338 -27.22 -9.03 17.34
C GLY A 338 -26.32 -9.16 18.57
N LYS A 339 -25.11 -9.72 18.46
CA LYS A 339 -24.15 -9.81 19.59
C LYS A 339 -23.74 -8.44 20.11
N TYR A 340 -23.56 -7.46 19.23
CA TYR A 340 -23.17 -6.09 19.55
C TYR A 340 -24.21 -5.10 19.05
N THR A 341 -24.50 -4.08 19.86
CA THR A 341 -25.47 -3.01 19.54
C THR A 341 -24.82 -1.77 18.94
N GLY A 342 -23.50 -1.60 19.11
CA GLY A 342 -22.69 -0.56 18.47
C GLY A 342 -21.76 -1.13 17.39
N ASP A 343 -20.80 -0.32 16.93
CA ASP A 343 -19.72 -0.79 16.05
C ASP A 343 -18.96 -1.94 16.74
N PRO A 344 -18.98 -3.16 16.17
CA PRO A 344 -18.26 -4.30 16.73
C PRO A 344 -16.76 -4.28 16.42
N GLU A 345 -16.24 -3.20 15.82
CA GLU A 345 -14.81 -2.99 15.54
C GLU A 345 -14.19 -4.19 14.82
N ILE A 346 -14.85 -4.68 13.76
CA ILE A 346 -14.53 -5.99 13.15
C ILE A 346 -13.10 -6.11 12.61
N TRP A 347 -12.43 -4.98 12.44
CA TRP A 347 -11.05 -4.85 11.99
C TRP A 347 -10.04 -4.99 13.14
N CYS A 348 -10.45 -4.72 14.38
CA CYS A 348 -9.60 -4.59 15.57
C CYS A 348 -9.43 -5.96 16.26
N ASN A 349 -8.19 -6.45 16.33
CA ASN A 349 -7.83 -7.74 16.94
C ASN A 349 -8.80 -8.88 16.58
N ALA A 350 -9.26 -8.92 15.33
CA ALA A 350 -10.32 -9.81 14.88
C ALA A 350 -10.06 -11.29 15.29
N PRO A 351 -10.95 -11.93 16.07
CA PRO A 351 -10.69 -13.26 16.62
C PRO A 351 -10.74 -14.35 15.54
N GLY A 352 -9.95 -15.39 15.78
CA GLY A 352 -9.93 -16.60 14.94
C GLY A 352 -9.45 -16.38 13.51
N ARG A 353 -8.89 -15.21 13.16
CA ARG A 353 -8.33 -14.94 11.84
C ARG A 353 -7.03 -15.72 11.62
N GLY A 354 -6.58 -15.77 10.37
CA GLY A 354 -5.44 -16.57 9.94
C GLY A 354 -4.56 -15.81 8.95
N LEU A 355 -3.27 -16.13 8.90
CA LEU A 355 -2.36 -15.56 7.89
C LEU A 355 -2.86 -15.89 6.48
N GLY A 356 -2.90 -14.90 5.59
CA GLY A 356 -3.30 -15.06 4.19
C GLY A 356 -2.18 -15.51 3.26
N PRO A 357 -2.32 -15.34 1.94
CA PRO A 357 -1.24 -15.57 0.96
C PRO A 357 0.11 -15.00 1.41
N ARG A 358 1.21 -15.62 0.99
CA ARG A 358 2.56 -15.18 1.40
C ARG A 358 2.99 -13.97 0.56
N PRO A 359 3.88 -13.12 1.09
CA PRO A 359 4.41 -12.02 0.31
C PRO A 359 5.08 -12.50 -0.98
N THR A 360 4.62 -11.99 -2.11
CA THR A 360 5.09 -12.34 -3.46
C THR A 360 4.72 -11.23 -4.44
N ALA A 361 5.59 -10.95 -5.41
CA ALA A 361 5.28 -10.12 -6.57
C ALA A 361 4.78 -10.95 -7.77
N ASP A 362 4.87 -12.29 -7.69
CA ASP A 362 4.27 -13.21 -8.65
C ASP A 362 2.86 -13.58 -8.18
N THR A 363 1.91 -12.68 -8.41
CA THR A 363 0.52 -12.85 -7.95
C THR A 363 -0.33 -13.64 -8.95
N GLY A 364 0.01 -13.56 -10.23
CA GLY A 364 -0.81 -14.08 -11.33
C GLY A 364 -2.15 -13.37 -11.50
N VAL A 365 -2.40 -12.26 -10.79
CA VAL A 365 -3.64 -11.50 -10.85
C VAL A 365 -3.39 -10.16 -11.54
N PRO A 366 -4.13 -9.82 -12.62
CA PRO A 366 -3.96 -8.54 -13.31
C PRO A 366 -4.06 -7.35 -12.35
N LEU A 367 -3.19 -6.37 -12.55
CA LEU A 367 -3.06 -5.13 -11.76
C LEU A 367 -2.59 -5.32 -10.31
N VAL A 368 -2.49 -6.55 -9.80
CA VAL A 368 -1.98 -6.80 -8.44
C VAL A 368 -0.48 -7.03 -8.49
N ASP A 369 0.29 -6.00 -8.19
CA ASP A 369 1.77 -6.05 -8.25
C ASP A 369 2.36 -6.96 -7.19
N ALA A 370 1.76 -7.00 -6.00
CA ALA A 370 2.22 -7.86 -4.93
C ALA A 370 1.13 -8.15 -3.90
N TYR A 371 1.21 -9.36 -3.35
CA TYR A 371 0.74 -9.62 -2.00
C TYR A 371 1.85 -9.25 -1.05
N LEU A 372 1.53 -8.48 -0.02
CA LEU A 372 2.47 -8.04 1.01
C LEU A 372 1.91 -8.38 2.39
N TRP A 373 2.77 -8.52 3.38
CA TRP A 373 2.36 -8.50 4.78
C TRP A 373 2.73 -7.13 5.33
N ILE A 374 1.77 -6.20 5.24
CA ILE A 374 1.98 -4.79 5.59
C ILE A 374 1.82 -4.65 7.11
N LYS A 375 0.68 -5.05 7.68
CA LYS A 375 0.60 -5.26 9.13
C LYS A 375 1.52 -6.41 9.54
N ILE A 376 2.27 -6.20 10.62
CA ILE A 376 3.13 -7.21 11.24
C ILE A 376 2.23 -8.23 11.96
N PRO A 377 2.13 -9.49 11.50
CA PRO A 377 1.24 -10.46 12.12
C PRO A 377 1.68 -10.78 13.55
N GLY A 378 0.77 -10.60 14.51
CA GLY A 378 1.05 -10.77 15.93
C GLY A 378 1.22 -9.46 16.70
N GLU A 379 1.21 -8.31 16.03
CA GLU A 379 1.07 -7.03 16.71
C GLU A 379 -0.40 -6.67 16.93
N SER A 380 -0.73 -6.29 18.16
CA SER A 380 -2.07 -5.80 18.52
C SER A 380 -2.48 -4.60 17.65
N ASP A 381 -3.78 -4.48 17.40
CA ASP A 381 -4.40 -3.30 16.78
C ASP A 381 -4.74 -2.20 17.80
N GLY A 382 -4.62 -2.50 19.10
CA GLY A 382 -4.99 -1.59 20.18
C GLY A 382 -6.19 -2.10 20.96
N SER A 383 -6.93 -1.19 21.60
CA SER A 383 -8.04 -1.51 22.50
C SER A 383 -9.34 -1.77 21.73
N CYS A 384 -9.77 -3.03 21.62
CA CYS A 384 -10.96 -3.44 20.86
C CYS A 384 -12.16 -3.74 21.77
N THR A 385 -12.80 -2.70 22.32
CA THR A 385 -13.86 -2.83 23.34
C THR A 385 -15.22 -3.25 22.79
N ARG A 386 -15.36 -3.30 21.46
CA ARG A 386 -16.58 -3.60 20.69
C ARG A 386 -17.72 -2.64 21.02
N ASN A 387 -17.34 -1.42 21.37
CA ASN A 387 -18.22 -0.35 21.83
C ASN A 387 -19.18 -0.79 22.97
N THR A 388 -18.71 -1.66 23.87
CA THR A 388 -19.51 -2.17 25.00
C THR A 388 -19.42 -1.29 26.26
N GLY A 389 -18.63 -0.21 26.22
CA GLY A 389 -18.48 0.76 27.32
C GLY A 389 -17.48 0.37 28.42
N GLY A 390 -16.77 -0.75 28.27
CA GLY A 390 -15.68 -1.18 29.15
C GLY A 390 -14.29 -1.06 28.51
N THR A 391 -13.26 -1.54 29.22
CA THR A 391 -11.86 -1.58 28.73
C THR A 391 -11.40 -2.99 28.32
N ILE A 392 -12.23 -4.00 28.56
CA ILE A 392 -11.95 -5.41 28.25
C ILE A 392 -12.47 -5.70 26.85
N ASP A 393 -11.67 -6.35 26.00
CA ASP A 393 -12.18 -6.95 24.77
C ASP A 393 -13.02 -8.20 25.15
N PRO A 394 -14.34 -8.18 24.95
CA PRO A 394 -15.21 -9.33 25.24
C PRO A 394 -14.87 -10.60 24.44
N GLU A 395 -14.13 -10.52 23.33
CA GLU A 395 -13.71 -11.69 22.56
C GLU A 395 -12.52 -12.43 23.19
N TYR A 396 -11.67 -11.71 23.95
CA TYR A 396 -10.49 -12.29 24.60
C TYR A 396 -10.57 -12.32 26.13
N GLY A 397 -11.49 -11.56 26.73
CA GLY A 397 -11.65 -11.45 28.18
C GLY A 397 -10.51 -10.73 28.88
N ILE A 398 -9.70 -9.96 28.14
CA ILE A 398 -8.56 -9.18 28.67
C ILE A 398 -8.61 -7.73 28.18
N VAL A 399 -7.79 -6.86 28.77
CA VAL A 399 -7.44 -5.58 28.13
C VAL A 399 -6.43 -5.90 27.05
N ASP A 400 -6.75 -5.56 25.80
CA ASP A 400 -5.86 -5.80 24.68
C ASP A 400 -4.52 -5.07 24.86
N PRO A 401 -3.40 -5.65 24.38
CA PRO A 401 -2.13 -4.93 24.36
C PRO A 401 -2.23 -3.64 23.54
N PRO A 402 -1.44 -2.59 23.88
CA PRO A 402 -1.39 -1.37 23.08
C PRO A 402 -1.04 -1.67 21.61
N ALA A 403 -1.53 -0.83 20.69
CA ALA A 403 -1.26 -0.97 19.26
C ALA A 403 0.24 -1.11 18.95
N GLY A 404 0.60 -2.04 18.06
CA GLY A 404 2.00 -2.34 17.71
C GLY A 404 2.76 -3.20 18.73
N THR A 405 2.17 -3.47 19.90
CA THR A 405 2.78 -4.38 20.89
C THR A 405 2.64 -5.83 20.43
N TRP A 406 3.71 -6.60 20.59
CA TRP A 406 3.71 -8.02 20.28
C TRP A 406 2.76 -8.78 21.21
N TRP A 407 1.84 -9.56 20.63
CA TRP A 407 0.87 -10.39 21.32
C TRP A 407 1.04 -11.86 20.91
N PRO A 408 1.72 -12.68 21.74
CA PRO A 408 2.04 -14.07 21.39
C PRO A 408 0.81 -14.91 21.03
N GLU A 409 -0.28 -14.76 21.79
CA GLU A 409 -1.49 -15.57 21.60
C GLU A 409 -2.19 -15.29 20.26
N GLN A 410 -2.25 -14.02 19.87
CA GLN A 410 -2.71 -13.63 18.54
C GLN A 410 -1.79 -14.17 17.45
N ALA A 411 -0.46 -14.02 17.60
CA ALA A 411 0.53 -14.51 16.64
C ALA A 411 0.41 -16.03 16.42
N HIS A 412 0.29 -16.80 17.50
CA HIS A 412 0.10 -18.25 17.44
C HIS A 412 -1.21 -18.62 16.76
N THR A 413 -2.31 -17.92 17.07
CA THR A 413 -3.61 -18.16 16.44
C THR A 413 -3.56 -17.90 14.95
N LEU A 414 -3.02 -16.74 14.53
CA LEU A 414 -2.85 -16.40 13.11
C LEU A 414 -2.04 -17.48 12.37
N ALA A 415 -0.93 -17.92 12.97
CA ALA A 415 -0.05 -18.93 12.37
C ALA A 415 -0.69 -20.32 12.26
N ARG A 416 -1.46 -20.74 13.28
CA ARG A 416 -2.22 -22.01 13.25
C ARG A 416 -3.33 -21.97 12.19
N ASN A 417 -4.01 -20.84 12.07
CA ASN A 417 -5.16 -20.65 11.18
C ASN A 417 -4.77 -20.21 9.75
N ALA A 418 -3.47 -20.22 9.42
CA ALA A 418 -2.99 -19.74 8.13
C ALA A 418 -3.63 -20.49 6.95
N VAL A 419 -4.13 -19.73 5.97
CA VAL A 419 -4.65 -20.24 4.70
C VAL A 419 -4.01 -19.44 3.55
N PRO A 420 -3.19 -20.09 2.68
CA PRO A 420 -2.73 -21.48 2.76
C PRO A 420 -1.94 -21.78 4.04
N ARG A 421 -1.70 -23.06 4.36
CA ARG A 421 -0.97 -23.46 5.58
C ARG A 421 0.43 -22.84 5.65
N LEU A 422 0.84 -22.42 6.85
CA LEU A 422 2.16 -21.82 7.08
C LEU A 422 3.31 -22.81 6.85
N THR A 423 4.25 -22.40 6.01
CA THR A 423 5.48 -23.11 5.63
C THR A 423 6.67 -22.17 5.71
N PHE A 424 7.89 -22.71 5.78
CA PHE A 424 9.11 -21.90 5.68
C PHE A 424 9.22 -21.23 4.31
N ASN A 425 9.77 -20.03 4.29
CA ASN A 425 10.19 -19.37 3.07
C ASN A 425 11.34 -20.16 2.43
N ARG A 426 11.20 -20.50 1.14
CA ARG A 426 12.16 -21.33 0.41
C ARG A 426 13.03 -20.50 -0.50
#